data_AF-U2D5I1-F1
#
_entry.id   AF-U2D5I1-F1
#
_cell.length_a   1.000
_cell.length_b   1.000
_cell.length_c   1.000
_cell.angle_alpha   90.00
_cell.angle_beta   90.00
_cell.angle_gamma   90.00
#
_symmetry.space_group_name_H-M   'P 1'
#
loop_
_entity.id
_entity.type
_entity.pdbx_description
1 polymer ?
#
loop_
_entity_poly.entity_id
_entity_poly.type
_entity_poly.pdbx_seq_one_letter_code
_entity_poly.pdbx_strand_id
1 'polypeptide(L)'
;MNKLFKSAIKKSISKYSDLAIDKVEEKILEKTSLDLNKIKDIAILVKDKAFDSKKEELEETDLLKLENINLSPIQNQCDDDKLFGYEDNSGNLIIDYKFESAGTFSEGLASVKINGKFGYINKLGKLVIPARYEFCGTFSEGLAPVKLEGKCGYINNKNSMVIYPQFDFADAFKEGMAVIGKSITDIENPINKFAKFQRKDPLAAGMLGLMAMTNPTVLLLSAAIGSVTKDTKFGYIDKQGNIIIECKYDSAEAFEKNEAKVKSQDTTYKIDNQGNIINII
;
A
#
# COMPACT_ATOMS: atom_id res chain seq x y z
N MET A 1 -4.80 37.89 -0.79
CA MET A 1 -5.71 36.93 -1.47
C MET A 1 -6.56 37.71 -2.47
N ASN A 2 -6.42 37.43 -3.76
CA ASN A 2 -6.82 38.34 -4.85
C ASN A 2 -8.35 38.48 -4.97
N LYS A 3 -8.86 39.69 -5.23
CA LYS A 3 -10.29 40.05 -5.29
C LYS A 3 -11.09 39.19 -6.28
N LEU A 4 -10.39 38.71 -7.31
CA LEU A 4 -10.88 37.76 -8.33
C LEU A 4 -11.16 36.35 -7.78
N PHE A 5 -10.42 35.90 -6.76
CA PHE A 5 -10.58 34.56 -6.15
C PHE A 5 -11.84 34.49 -5.28
N LYS A 6 -12.12 35.54 -4.49
CA LYS A 6 -13.38 35.67 -3.73
C LYS A 6 -14.60 35.72 -4.65
N SER A 7 -14.50 36.37 -5.80
CA SER A 7 -15.61 36.45 -6.77
C SER A 7 -15.92 35.12 -7.46
N ALA A 8 -14.92 34.26 -7.70
CA ALA A 8 -15.11 32.95 -8.32
C ALA A 8 -15.76 31.96 -7.35
N ILE A 9 -15.37 31.99 -6.08
CA ILE A 9 -15.97 31.16 -5.03
C ILE A 9 -17.42 31.57 -4.78
N LYS A 10 -17.71 32.87 -4.68
CA LYS A 10 -19.06 33.40 -4.47
C LYS A 10 -20.02 33.04 -5.62
N LYS A 11 -19.55 33.02 -6.87
CA LYS A 11 -20.35 32.60 -8.04
C LYS A 11 -20.65 31.09 -8.08
N SER A 12 -19.76 30.25 -7.57
CA SER A 12 -19.98 28.80 -7.52
C SER A 12 -20.89 28.37 -6.37
N ILE A 13 -21.07 29.23 -5.36
CA ILE A 13 -21.82 28.95 -4.13
C ILE A 13 -23.21 29.63 -4.12
N SER A 14 -23.48 30.64 -4.95
CA SER A 14 -24.75 31.41 -4.98
C SER A 14 -26.03 30.62 -5.37
N LYS A 15 -25.99 29.29 -5.32
CA LYS A 15 -27.15 28.41 -5.49
C LYS A 15 -27.69 27.89 -4.14
N TYR A 16 -27.10 28.29 -3.01
CA TYR A 16 -27.48 27.81 -1.67
C TYR A 16 -27.50 28.96 -0.66
N SER A 17 -28.51 28.96 0.22
CA SER A 17 -28.94 30.11 1.04
C SER A 17 -27.84 30.72 1.92
N ASP A 18 -27.63 32.03 1.74
CA ASP A 18 -26.44 32.81 2.11
C ASP A 18 -26.20 33.11 3.61
N LEU A 19 -27.12 32.83 4.54
CA LEU A 19 -27.00 33.43 5.89
C LEU A 19 -26.15 32.67 6.91
N ALA A 20 -25.87 31.38 6.71
CA ALA A 20 -25.15 30.56 7.69
C ALA A 20 -23.66 30.36 7.35
N ILE A 21 -23.28 30.55 6.08
CA ILE A 21 -21.95 30.20 5.56
C ILE A 21 -20.95 31.34 5.77
N ASP A 22 -21.37 32.59 5.61
CA ASP A 22 -20.48 33.76 5.71
C ASP A 22 -19.85 33.91 7.11
N LYS A 23 -20.55 33.53 8.19
CA LYS A 23 -20.00 33.56 9.57
C LYS A 23 -19.04 32.42 9.88
N VAL A 24 -19.18 31.30 9.20
CA VAL A 24 -18.33 30.11 9.38
C VAL A 24 -17.04 30.27 8.59
N GLU A 25 -17.11 30.80 7.36
CA GLU A 25 -15.93 31.07 6.53
C GLU A 25 -15.00 32.12 7.15
N GLU A 26 -15.54 33.22 7.72
CA GLU A 26 -14.72 34.31 8.26
C GLU A 26 -13.88 33.86 9.47
N LYS A 27 -14.43 33.00 10.35
CA LYS A 27 -13.72 32.44 11.51
C LYS A 27 -12.70 31.36 11.15
N ILE A 28 -12.96 30.54 10.12
CA ILE A 28 -12.03 29.50 9.66
C ILE A 28 -10.79 30.13 8.99
N LEU A 29 -11.01 31.19 8.19
CA LEU A 29 -9.94 31.92 7.50
C LEU A 29 -9.08 32.78 8.43
N GLU A 30 -9.61 33.25 9.56
CA GLU A 30 -8.84 34.05 10.53
C GLU A 30 -7.86 33.25 11.38
N LYS A 31 -8.07 31.93 11.54
CA LYS A 31 -7.36 31.15 12.57
C LYS A 31 -6.44 30.02 12.10
N THR A 32 -6.41 29.66 10.81
CA THR A 32 -5.67 28.44 10.43
C THR A 32 -4.86 28.54 9.13
N SER A 33 -3.59 28.16 9.24
CA SER A 33 -2.68 27.81 8.13
C SER A 33 -3.04 26.43 7.53
N LEU A 34 -4.33 26.11 7.40
CA LEU A 34 -4.79 24.79 6.99
C LEU A 34 -4.98 24.70 5.48
N ASP A 35 -4.51 23.58 4.92
CA ASP A 35 -4.61 23.21 3.50
C ASP A 35 -6.08 23.20 3.05
N LEU A 36 -6.36 23.90 1.95
CA LEU A 36 -7.68 24.02 1.31
C LEU A 36 -8.35 22.66 1.03
N ASN A 37 -7.58 21.58 0.85
CA ASN A 37 -8.13 20.25 0.66
C ASN A 37 -8.70 19.65 1.96
N LYS A 38 -8.08 19.95 3.11
CA LYS A 38 -8.60 19.56 4.43
C LYS A 38 -9.91 20.28 4.76
N ILE A 39 -10.01 21.56 4.41
CA ILE A 39 -11.22 22.37 4.63
C ILE A 39 -12.40 21.84 3.80
N LYS A 40 -12.16 21.44 2.54
CA LYS A 40 -13.20 20.86 1.67
C LYS A 40 -13.69 19.50 2.17
N ASP A 41 -12.80 18.67 2.67
CA ASP A 41 -13.16 17.35 3.21
C ASP A 41 -13.98 17.46 4.50
N ILE A 42 -13.69 18.46 5.33
CA ILE A 42 -14.48 18.80 6.53
C ILE A 42 -15.86 19.35 6.15
N ALA A 43 -15.96 20.21 5.13
CA ALA A 43 -17.24 20.77 4.68
C ALA A 43 -18.19 19.72 4.10
N ILE A 44 -17.66 18.64 3.51
CA ILE A 44 -18.44 17.47 3.06
C ILE A 44 -18.97 16.69 4.28
N LEU A 45 -18.14 16.52 5.33
CA LEU A 45 -18.50 15.84 6.57
C LEU A 45 -19.68 16.50 7.31
N VAL A 46 -19.74 17.84 7.28
CA VAL A 46 -20.83 18.63 7.86
C VAL A 46 -22.15 18.44 7.10
N LYS A 47 -22.11 18.19 5.79
CA LYS A 47 -23.32 17.99 4.97
C LYS A 47 -24.00 16.65 5.22
N ASP A 48 -23.22 15.56 5.35
CA ASP A 48 -23.77 14.21 5.53
C ASP A 48 -24.29 13.98 6.96
N LYS A 49 -23.66 14.59 7.98
CA LYS A 49 -24.13 14.50 9.38
C LYS A 49 -25.32 15.41 9.72
N ALA A 50 -25.58 16.46 8.94
CA ALA A 50 -26.69 17.39 9.16
C ALA A 50 -28.03 16.90 8.57
N PHE A 51 -28.04 15.77 7.85
CA PHE A 51 -29.26 15.26 7.21
C PHE A 51 -30.14 14.39 8.12
N ASP A 52 -29.61 13.97 9.28
CA ASP A 52 -30.41 13.32 10.32
C ASP A 52 -30.47 14.21 11.57
N SER A 53 -31.64 14.20 12.20
CA SER A 53 -32.15 15.22 13.12
C SER A 53 -31.22 15.74 14.24
N LYS A 54 -31.38 17.04 14.55
CA LYS A 54 -30.71 17.89 15.57
C LYS A 54 -29.31 18.40 15.21
N LYS A 55 -29.32 19.68 14.84
CA LYS A 55 -28.19 20.57 14.55
C LYS A 55 -27.35 20.82 15.81
N GLU A 56 -26.42 19.94 16.13
CA GLU A 56 -25.31 20.21 17.04
C GLU A 56 -24.08 20.64 16.22
N GLU A 57 -23.59 21.85 16.47
CA GLU A 57 -22.30 22.32 15.96
C GLU A 57 -21.21 21.41 16.55
N LEU A 58 -20.60 20.55 15.73
CA LEU A 58 -19.45 19.75 16.15
C LEU A 58 -18.26 20.69 16.38
N GLU A 59 -17.75 20.75 17.61
CA GLU A 59 -16.64 21.62 17.97
C GLU A 59 -15.32 21.11 17.38
N GLU A 60 -14.32 21.99 17.21
CA GLU A 60 -12.95 21.64 16.76
C GLU A 60 -12.31 20.55 17.63
N THR A 61 -12.75 20.45 18.89
CA THR A 61 -12.38 19.41 19.85
C THR A 61 -12.93 18.03 19.49
N ASP A 62 -14.08 17.93 18.81
CA ASP A 62 -14.69 16.66 18.37
C ASP A 62 -14.06 16.11 17.08
N LEU A 63 -13.54 17.00 16.22
CA LEU A 63 -12.73 16.64 15.05
C LEU A 63 -11.36 16.09 15.46
N LEU A 64 -10.72 16.70 16.47
CA LEU A 64 -9.46 16.22 17.07
C LEU A 64 -9.63 14.89 17.83
N LYS A 65 -10.81 14.61 18.39
CA LYS A 65 -11.12 13.31 18.99
C LYS A 65 -11.10 12.20 17.93
N LEU A 66 -11.73 12.41 16.77
CA LEU A 66 -11.80 11.40 15.69
C LEU A 66 -10.43 11.00 15.12
N GLU A 67 -9.46 11.92 15.07
CA GLU A 67 -8.09 11.60 14.63
C GLU A 67 -7.34 10.69 15.63
N ASN A 68 -7.71 10.72 16.92
CA ASN A 68 -7.06 9.96 17.99
C ASN A 68 -7.83 8.71 18.43
N ILE A 69 -8.97 8.40 17.83
CA ILE A 69 -9.67 7.15 18.10
C ILE A 69 -8.86 5.99 17.52
N ASN A 70 -8.64 4.96 18.34
CA ASN A 70 -8.12 3.68 17.90
C ASN A 70 -9.28 2.89 17.31
N LEU A 71 -9.13 2.51 16.04
CA LEU A 71 -10.12 1.75 15.31
C LEU A 71 -9.57 0.37 14.99
N SER A 72 -10.38 -0.65 15.25
CA SER A 72 -10.07 -2.05 14.97
C SER A 72 -11.05 -2.59 13.93
N PRO A 73 -10.59 -3.41 12.97
CA PRO A 73 -11.48 -4.03 12.01
C PRO A 73 -12.36 -5.07 12.72
N ILE A 74 -13.65 -5.05 12.40
CA ILE A 74 -14.63 -6.03 12.91
C ILE A 74 -15.43 -6.59 11.74
N GLN A 75 -15.65 -7.91 11.75
CA GLN A 75 -16.45 -8.60 10.73
C GLN A 75 -17.89 -8.76 11.21
N ASN A 76 -18.85 -8.49 10.34
CA ASN A 76 -20.26 -8.78 10.64
C ASN A 76 -20.45 -10.30 10.75
N GLN A 77 -21.02 -10.75 11.86
CA GLN A 77 -21.29 -12.15 12.15
C GLN A 77 -22.71 -12.59 11.73
N CYS A 78 -23.57 -11.65 11.32
CA CYS A 78 -24.99 -11.91 11.08
C CYS A 78 -25.40 -11.96 9.60
N ASP A 79 -24.53 -11.54 8.67
CA ASP A 79 -24.84 -11.47 7.23
C ASP A 79 -24.10 -12.55 6.42
N ASP A 80 -24.74 -13.02 5.34
CA ASP A 80 -24.18 -14.01 4.42
C ASP A 80 -22.90 -13.51 3.71
N ASP A 81 -22.81 -12.19 3.44
CA ASP A 81 -21.70 -11.56 2.71
C ASP A 81 -20.46 -11.28 3.57
N LYS A 82 -20.56 -11.44 4.91
CA LYS A 82 -19.46 -11.33 5.90
C LYS A 82 -18.51 -10.14 5.69
N LEU A 83 -19.07 -8.94 5.55
CA LEU A 83 -18.32 -7.70 5.35
C LEU A 83 -17.68 -7.19 6.65
N PHE A 84 -16.64 -6.37 6.49
CA PHE A 84 -15.90 -5.71 7.55
C PHE A 84 -16.29 -4.24 7.68
N GLY A 85 -16.33 -3.79 8.93
CA GLY A 85 -16.40 -2.39 9.37
C GLY A 85 -15.27 -2.09 10.36
N TYR A 86 -15.36 -0.97 11.06
CA TYR A 86 -14.42 -0.61 12.12
C TYR A 86 -15.13 -0.13 13.37
N GLU A 87 -14.68 -0.62 14.51
CA GLU A 87 -15.15 -0.24 15.84
C GLU A 87 -14.10 0.52 16.63
N ASP A 88 -14.56 1.32 17.60
CA ASP A 88 -13.70 1.93 18.61
C ASP A 88 -13.36 0.95 19.76
N ASN A 89 -12.53 1.39 20.71
CA ASN A 89 -12.17 0.60 21.89
C ASN A 89 -13.34 0.28 22.84
N SER A 90 -14.49 0.93 22.67
CA SER A 90 -15.71 0.69 23.43
C SER A 90 -16.66 -0.28 22.72
N GLY A 91 -16.29 -0.78 21.54
CA GLY A 91 -17.11 -1.68 20.72
C GLY A 91 -18.19 -0.95 19.92
N ASN A 92 -18.13 0.39 19.81
CA ASN A 92 -19.06 1.14 18.99
C ASN A 92 -18.61 1.05 17.53
N LEU A 93 -19.51 0.66 16.63
CA LEU A 93 -19.26 0.68 15.20
C LEU A 93 -19.13 2.13 14.71
N ILE A 94 -17.96 2.50 14.20
CA ILE A 94 -17.64 3.84 13.69
C ILE A 94 -17.68 3.88 12.16
N ILE A 95 -17.27 2.80 11.50
CA ILE A 95 -17.34 2.65 10.05
C ILE A 95 -18.16 1.40 9.75
N ASP A 96 -19.25 1.58 9.01
CA ASP A 96 -20.17 0.49 8.66
C ASP A 96 -19.51 -0.68 7.92
N TYR A 97 -20.17 -1.84 8.00
CA TYR A 97 -19.79 -3.05 7.30
C TYR A 97 -19.93 -2.89 5.78
N LYS A 98 -18.85 -2.52 5.10
CA LYS A 98 -18.86 -2.25 3.66
C LYS A 98 -17.63 -2.74 2.91
N PHE A 99 -16.72 -3.44 3.59
CA PHE A 99 -15.45 -3.89 3.00
C PHE A 99 -15.39 -5.41 2.96
N GLU A 100 -14.90 -5.98 1.85
CA GLU A 100 -14.68 -7.42 1.72
C GLU A 100 -13.54 -7.90 2.63
N SER A 101 -12.63 -6.98 2.97
CA SER A 101 -11.50 -7.20 3.88
C SER A 101 -11.04 -5.84 4.42
N ALA A 102 -10.56 -5.82 5.65
CA ALA A 102 -10.12 -4.63 6.34
C ALA A 102 -8.84 -4.92 7.14
N GLY A 103 -7.78 -4.14 6.90
CA GLY A 103 -6.54 -4.14 7.67
C GLY A 103 -6.61 -3.21 8.87
N THR A 104 -5.61 -3.30 9.75
CA THR A 104 -5.47 -2.37 10.88
C THR A 104 -5.04 -0.99 10.41
N PHE A 105 -5.40 0.03 11.18
CA PHE A 105 -4.88 1.38 10.96
C PHE A 105 -3.40 1.47 11.35
N SER A 106 -2.60 2.05 10.47
CA SER A 106 -1.22 2.47 10.73
C SER A 106 -0.94 3.77 9.99
N GLU A 107 -0.24 4.70 10.64
CA GLU A 107 0.06 6.03 10.10
C GLU A 107 -1.21 6.78 9.59
N GLY A 108 -2.35 6.52 10.25
CA GLY A 108 -3.64 7.13 9.93
C GLY A 108 -4.41 6.48 8.77
N LEU A 109 -3.88 5.43 8.15
CA LEU A 109 -4.48 4.74 7.01
C LEU A 109 -4.69 3.25 7.29
N ALA A 110 -5.75 2.66 6.75
CA ALA A 110 -5.99 1.22 6.77
C ALA A 110 -6.26 0.71 5.36
N SER A 111 -5.69 -0.44 5.00
CA SER A 111 -6.00 -1.09 3.73
C SER A 111 -7.39 -1.71 3.79
N VAL A 112 -8.16 -1.56 2.72
CA VAL A 112 -9.49 -2.19 2.60
C VAL A 112 -9.67 -2.75 1.20
N LYS A 113 -10.47 -3.81 1.10
CA LYS A 113 -10.83 -4.44 -0.16
C LYS A 113 -12.25 -4.07 -0.56
N ILE A 114 -12.39 -3.54 -1.78
CA ILE A 114 -13.65 -3.10 -2.38
C ILE A 114 -13.67 -3.63 -3.82
N ASN A 115 -14.72 -4.35 -4.19
CA ASN A 115 -14.91 -4.92 -5.52
C ASN A 115 -13.69 -5.72 -6.01
N GLY A 116 -13.14 -6.58 -5.14
CA GLY A 116 -12.00 -7.42 -5.50
C GLY A 116 -10.62 -6.73 -5.45
N LYS A 117 -10.52 -5.42 -5.21
CA LYS A 117 -9.25 -4.65 -5.24
C LYS A 117 -8.99 -3.93 -3.92
N PHE A 118 -7.71 -3.72 -3.62
CA PHE A 118 -7.28 -3.04 -2.41
C PHE A 118 -7.00 -1.55 -2.66
N GLY A 119 -7.40 -0.73 -1.69
CA GLY A 119 -7.09 0.69 -1.55
C GLY A 119 -6.86 1.03 -0.08
N TYR A 120 -6.85 2.32 0.26
CA TYR A 120 -6.71 2.76 1.66
C TYR A 120 -7.77 3.78 2.05
N ILE A 121 -8.28 3.62 3.26
CA ILE A 121 -9.18 4.57 3.91
C ILE A 121 -8.48 5.32 5.03
N ASN A 122 -9.00 6.50 5.36
CA ASN A 122 -8.66 7.20 6.59
C ASN A 122 -9.60 6.78 7.75
N LYS A 123 -9.37 7.30 8.96
CA LYS A 123 -10.19 7.02 10.16
C LYS A 123 -11.65 7.50 10.06
N LEU A 124 -11.99 8.28 9.03
CA LEU A 124 -13.36 8.69 8.72
C LEU A 124 -14.05 7.70 7.77
N GLY A 125 -13.38 6.61 7.38
CA GLY A 125 -13.90 5.63 6.43
C GLY A 125 -13.96 6.13 4.97
N LYS A 126 -13.29 7.25 4.66
CA LYS A 126 -13.17 7.79 3.29
C LYS A 126 -12.02 7.10 2.58
N LEU A 127 -12.27 6.63 1.37
CA LEU A 127 -11.24 6.10 0.48
C LEU A 127 -10.34 7.25 0.01
N VAL A 128 -9.10 7.27 0.50
CA VAL A 128 -8.08 8.29 0.18
C VAL A 128 -7.04 7.79 -0.82
N ILE A 129 -6.86 6.46 -0.90
CA ILE A 129 -6.10 5.80 -1.96
C ILE A 129 -7.05 4.86 -2.70
N PRO A 130 -7.29 5.07 -4.01
CA PRO A 130 -8.26 4.28 -4.77
C PRO A 130 -7.99 2.76 -4.72
N ALA A 131 -9.07 1.98 -4.69
CA ALA A 131 -9.01 0.54 -4.77
C ALA A 131 -8.62 0.08 -6.18
N ARG A 132 -7.34 -0.23 -6.39
CA ARG A 132 -6.80 -0.67 -7.69
C ARG A 132 -5.72 -1.74 -7.58
N TYR A 133 -5.21 -1.97 -6.37
CA TYR A 133 -4.12 -2.90 -6.14
C TYR A 133 -4.65 -4.31 -5.96
N GLU A 134 -3.84 -5.31 -6.31
CA GLU A 134 -4.12 -6.71 -6.03
C GLU A 134 -3.92 -7.03 -4.55
N PHE A 135 -3.04 -6.27 -3.89
CA PHE A 135 -2.73 -6.36 -2.47
C PHE A 135 -2.18 -5.02 -1.97
N CYS A 136 -2.48 -4.70 -0.71
CA CYS A 136 -1.95 -3.55 0.02
C CYS A 136 -1.51 -4.00 1.41
N GLY A 137 -0.23 -3.82 1.74
CA GLY A 137 0.27 -3.99 3.10
C GLY A 137 0.04 -2.74 3.97
N THR A 138 0.43 -2.85 5.23
CA THR A 138 0.29 -1.77 6.20
C THR A 138 1.31 -0.66 5.92
N PHE A 139 0.92 0.60 6.12
CA PHE A 139 1.87 1.71 6.13
C PHE A 139 2.82 1.56 7.32
N SER A 140 4.11 1.65 7.03
CA SER A 140 5.15 1.72 8.03
C SER A 140 6.25 2.62 7.50
N GLU A 141 6.71 3.52 8.36
CA GLU A 141 7.84 4.36 8.06
C GLU A 141 7.58 5.28 6.83
N GLY A 142 6.32 5.65 6.60
CA GLY A 142 5.86 6.50 5.50
C GLY A 142 5.61 5.78 4.17
N LEU A 143 5.84 4.46 4.09
CA LEU A 143 5.70 3.65 2.88
C LEU A 143 4.82 2.42 3.14
N ALA A 144 4.16 1.91 2.10
CA ALA A 144 3.43 0.66 2.16
C ALA A 144 3.71 -0.21 0.92
N PRO A 145 3.93 -1.53 1.08
CA PRO A 145 4.05 -2.41 -0.06
C PRO A 145 2.69 -2.58 -0.73
N VAL A 146 2.67 -2.51 -2.05
CA VAL A 146 1.47 -2.74 -2.87
C VAL A 146 1.78 -3.67 -4.03
N LYS A 147 0.79 -4.47 -4.44
CA LYS A 147 0.91 -5.35 -5.59
C LYS A 147 0.09 -4.82 -6.77
N LEU A 148 0.74 -4.69 -7.91
CA LEU A 148 0.16 -4.23 -9.16
C LEU A 148 0.73 -5.06 -10.31
N GLU A 149 -0.14 -5.61 -11.16
CA GLU A 149 0.25 -6.43 -12.31
C GLU A 149 1.14 -7.63 -11.91
N GLY A 150 0.80 -8.27 -10.79
CA GLY A 150 1.53 -9.43 -10.28
C GLY A 150 2.85 -9.14 -9.58
N LYS A 151 3.31 -7.88 -9.50
CA LYS A 151 4.58 -7.49 -8.83
C LYS A 151 4.35 -6.51 -7.70
N CYS A 152 5.24 -6.54 -6.71
CA CYS A 152 5.24 -5.68 -5.55
C CYS A 152 6.19 -4.48 -5.73
N GLY A 153 5.72 -3.33 -5.28
CA GLY A 153 6.46 -2.07 -5.15
C GLY A 153 6.00 -1.35 -3.89
N TYR A 154 6.33 -0.06 -3.75
CA TYR A 154 6.01 0.74 -2.57
C TYR A 154 5.41 2.08 -2.96
N ILE A 155 4.35 2.46 -2.25
CA ILE A 155 3.73 3.78 -2.35
C ILE A 155 3.92 4.56 -1.06
N ASN A 156 3.87 5.88 -1.16
CA ASN A 156 3.70 6.76 -0.01
C ASN A 156 2.21 7.03 0.30
N ASN A 157 1.94 7.74 1.39
CA ASN A 157 0.59 8.10 1.83
C ASN A 157 -0.18 9.05 0.88
N LYS A 158 0.49 9.60 -0.14
CA LYS A 158 -0.11 10.38 -1.23
C LYS A 158 -0.36 9.54 -2.49
N ASN A 159 -0.29 8.22 -2.38
CA ASN A 159 -0.45 7.27 -3.50
C ASN A 159 0.60 7.47 -4.63
N SER A 160 1.76 8.05 -4.31
CA SER A 160 2.87 8.14 -5.26
C SER A 160 3.74 6.89 -5.14
N MET A 161 4.07 6.28 -6.28
CA MET A 161 4.98 5.14 -6.32
C MET A 161 6.40 5.62 -6.02
N VAL A 162 6.96 5.17 -4.90
CA VAL A 162 8.34 5.47 -4.49
C VAL A 162 9.28 4.40 -5.05
N ILE A 163 8.84 3.15 -5.02
CA ILE A 163 9.57 2.02 -5.62
C ILE A 163 8.63 1.30 -6.57
N TYR A 164 8.95 1.28 -7.85
CA TYR A 164 8.09 0.67 -8.86
C TYR A 164 7.93 -0.84 -8.67
N PRO A 165 6.77 -1.42 -9.04
CA PRO A 165 6.54 -2.85 -8.96
C PRO A 165 7.58 -3.65 -9.73
N GLN A 166 8.37 -4.45 -9.02
CA GLN A 166 9.42 -5.29 -9.61
C GLN A 166 9.72 -6.56 -8.80
N PHE A 167 9.25 -6.65 -7.56
CA PHE A 167 9.49 -7.80 -6.68
C PHE A 167 8.33 -8.79 -6.72
N ASP A 168 8.58 -10.06 -6.45
CA ASP A 168 7.51 -11.05 -6.26
C ASP A 168 6.87 -10.96 -4.88
N PHE A 169 7.65 -10.47 -3.91
CA PHE A 169 7.26 -10.27 -2.53
C PHE A 169 7.90 -8.98 -2.00
N ALA A 170 7.18 -8.29 -1.11
CA ALA A 170 7.65 -7.09 -0.44
C ALA A 170 6.93 -6.98 0.92
N ASP A 171 7.70 -6.80 1.99
CA ASP A 171 7.17 -6.59 3.34
C ASP A 171 7.21 -5.10 3.71
N ALA A 172 6.56 -4.73 4.81
CA ALA A 172 6.61 -3.37 5.36
C ALA A 172 8.03 -3.00 5.81
N PHE A 173 8.34 -1.69 5.77
CA PHE A 173 9.60 -1.18 6.27
C PHE A 173 9.67 -1.26 7.80
N LYS A 174 10.83 -1.65 8.31
CA LYS A 174 11.17 -1.66 9.74
C LYS A 174 12.66 -1.38 9.89
N GLU A 175 13.00 -0.41 10.74
CA GLU A 175 14.37 0.06 10.95
C GLU A 175 15.04 0.53 9.65
N GLY A 176 14.26 1.17 8.75
CA GLY A 176 14.76 1.70 7.47
C GLY A 176 14.94 0.67 6.36
N MET A 177 14.67 -0.62 6.63
CA MET A 177 14.83 -1.71 5.67
C MET A 177 13.54 -2.50 5.49
N ALA A 178 13.37 -3.15 4.34
CA ALA A 178 12.25 -4.06 4.09
C ALA A 178 12.71 -5.34 3.41
N VAL A 179 12.07 -6.46 3.76
CA VAL A 179 12.30 -7.75 3.09
C VAL A 179 11.65 -7.71 1.70
N ILE A 180 12.40 -8.13 0.69
CA ILE A 180 11.91 -8.34 -0.67
C ILE A 180 12.19 -9.76 -1.13
N GLY A 181 11.32 -10.29 -1.99
CA GLY A 181 11.52 -11.56 -2.67
C GLY A 181 11.61 -11.38 -4.18
N LYS A 182 12.57 -12.04 -4.81
CA LYS A 182 12.68 -12.16 -6.27
C LYS A 182 12.70 -13.64 -6.66
N SER A 183 11.93 -14.00 -7.67
CA SER A 183 12.05 -15.31 -8.31
C SER A 183 13.45 -15.47 -8.88
N ILE A 184 14.05 -16.67 -8.76
CA ILE A 184 15.32 -17.01 -9.41
C ILE A 184 15.28 -16.66 -10.92
N THR A 185 14.12 -16.82 -11.58
CA THR A 185 13.96 -16.45 -12.99
C THR A 185 14.18 -14.97 -13.30
N ASP A 186 13.94 -14.09 -12.33
CA ASP A 186 14.18 -12.64 -12.43
C ASP A 186 15.59 -12.24 -11.95
N ILE A 187 16.24 -13.09 -11.13
CA ILE A 187 17.62 -12.91 -10.67
C ILE A 187 18.61 -13.32 -11.77
N GLU A 188 18.36 -14.45 -12.44
CA GLU A 188 19.33 -15.07 -13.35
C GLU A 188 19.38 -14.44 -14.76
N ASN A 189 18.43 -13.59 -15.17
CA ASN A 189 18.53 -13.00 -16.52
C ASN A 189 17.65 -11.77 -16.86
N PRO A 190 18.24 -10.64 -17.31
CA PRO A 190 17.52 -9.60 -18.08
C PRO A 190 16.96 -10.13 -19.42
N ILE A 191 17.53 -11.22 -19.96
CA ILE A 191 17.14 -11.84 -21.24
C ILE A 191 15.76 -12.52 -21.15
N ASN A 192 15.30 -12.92 -19.95
CA ASN A 192 13.97 -13.53 -19.77
C ASN A 192 12.81 -12.56 -20.09
N LYS A 193 13.07 -11.26 -20.12
CA LYS A 193 12.13 -10.25 -20.63
C LYS A 193 11.85 -10.44 -22.13
N PHE A 194 12.82 -10.89 -22.91
CA PHE A 194 12.65 -11.27 -24.32
C PHE A 194 11.99 -12.64 -24.48
N ALA A 195 12.28 -13.61 -23.61
CA ALA A 195 11.67 -14.94 -23.67
C ALA A 195 10.15 -14.93 -23.38
N LYS A 196 9.68 -14.06 -22.47
CA LYS A 196 8.23 -13.81 -22.28
C LYS A 196 7.55 -13.20 -23.50
N PHE A 197 8.28 -12.45 -24.32
CA PHE A 197 7.78 -11.87 -25.59
C PHE A 197 7.71 -12.93 -26.71
N GLN A 198 8.63 -13.89 -26.74
CA GLN A 198 8.76 -14.92 -27.79
C GLN A 198 7.73 -16.06 -27.70
N ARG A 199 7.00 -16.22 -26.60
CA ARG A 199 5.92 -17.23 -26.48
C ARG A 199 4.70 -16.97 -27.38
N LYS A 200 4.67 -15.86 -28.14
CA LYS A 200 3.63 -15.57 -29.13
C LYS A 200 4.04 -15.89 -30.58
N ASP A 201 5.28 -16.31 -30.85
CA ASP A 201 5.76 -16.55 -32.22
C ASP A 201 6.41 -17.94 -32.39
N PRO A 202 5.80 -18.86 -33.16
CA PRO A 202 6.34 -20.20 -33.40
C PRO A 202 7.65 -20.26 -34.19
N LEU A 203 8.03 -19.21 -34.92
CA LEU A 203 9.33 -19.14 -35.62
C LEU A 203 10.52 -18.98 -34.65
N ALA A 204 10.30 -18.26 -33.53
CA ALA A 204 11.33 -18.06 -32.50
C ALA A 204 11.66 -19.38 -31.77
N ALA A 205 10.66 -20.24 -31.55
CA ALA A 205 10.86 -21.56 -30.96
C ALA A 205 11.69 -22.50 -31.86
N GLY A 206 11.48 -22.44 -33.18
CA GLY A 206 12.25 -23.23 -34.15
C GLY A 206 13.72 -22.84 -34.23
N MET A 207 14.05 -21.53 -34.18
CA MET A 207 15.44 -21.06 -34.13
C MET A 207 16.16 -21.45 -32.84
N LEU A 208 15.47 -21.46 -31.70
CA LEU A 208 16.09 -21.84 -30.42
C LEU A 208 16.50 -23.32 -30.41
N GLY A 209 15.68 -24.19 -31.02
CA GLY A 209 16.02 -25.60 -31.22
C GLY A 209 17.31 -25.79 -32.02
N LEU A 210 17.51 -25.00 -33.07
CA LEU A 210 18.73 -25.02 -33.88
C LEU A 210 19.96 -24.47 -33.13
N MET A 211 19.79 -23.43 -32.31
CA MET A 211 20.87 -22.88 -31.48
C MET A 211 21.28 -23.83 -30.34
N ALA A 212 20.33 -24.55 -29.74
CA ALA A 212 20.62 -25.55 -28.71
C ALA A 212 21.43 -26.74 -29.23
N MET A 213 21.35 -27.04 -30.54
CA MET A 213 22.16 -28.08 -31.18
C MET A 213 23.63 -27.68 -31.40
N THR A 214 23.93 -26.38 -31.34
CA THR A 214 25.28 -25.85 -31.59
C THR A 214 25.95 -25.30 -30.33
N ASN A 215 25.17 -25.01 -29.29
CA ASN A 215 25.69 -24.55 -28.00
C ASN A 215 25.02 -25.32 -26.82
N PRO A 216 25.76 -26.21 -26.13
CA PRO A 216 25.22 -27.01 -25.04
C PRO A 216 24.75 -26.19 -23.84
N THR A 217 25.25 -24.95 -23.66
CA THR A 217 24.78 -24.02 -22.62
C THR A 217 23.32 -23.60 -22.87
N VAL A 218 22.91 -23.46 -24.13
CA VAL A 218 21.54 -23.09 -24.52
C VAL A 218 20.57 -24.26 -24.31
N LEU A 219 21.02 -25.49 -24.55
CA LEU A 219 20.23 -26.71 -24.26
C LEU A 219 19.98 -26.87 -22.76
N LEU A 220 21.00 -26.67 -21.92
CA LEU A 220 20.86 -26.75 -20.46
C LEU A 220 19.83 -25.73 -19.93
N LEU A 221 19.88 -24.49 -20.44
CA LEU A 221 18.87 -23.48 -20.13
C LEU A 221 17.47 -23.91 -20.57
N SER A 222 17.32 -24.47 -21.77
CA SER A 222 16.01 -24.91 -22.28
C SER A 222 15.39 -26.06 -21.47
N ALA A 223 16.22 -26.97 -20.97
CA ALA A 223 15.79 -28.09 -20.13
C ALA A 223 15.41 -27.62 -18.71
N ALA A 224 16.12 -26.63 -18.15
CA ALA A 224 15.79 -26.04 -16.85
C ALA A 224 14.45 -25.29 -16.85
N ILE A 225 14.01 -24.77 -18.00
CA ILE A 225 12.71 -24.09 -18.16
C ILE A 225 11.51 -25.06 -17.93
N GLY A 226 11.72 -26.37 -18.03
CA GLY A 226 10.68 -27.39 -17.86
C GLY A 226 10.31 -27.74 -16.41
N SER A 227 11.08 -27.32 -15.42
CA SER A 227 10.82 -27.57 -13.99
C SER A 227 11.28 -26.39 -13.12
N VAL A 228 10.75 -25.20 -13.38
CA VAL A 228 11.00 -24.06 -12.50
C VAL A 228 10.01 -24.11 -11.35
N THR A 229 10.42 -24.75 -10.24
CA THR A 229 9.87 -24.44 -8.93
C THR A 229 10.09 -22.95 -8.69
N LYS A 230 9.07 -22.26 -8.19
CA LYS A 230 9.07 -20.80 -8.01
C LYS A 230 9.92 -20.43 -6.79
N ASP A 231 11.18 -20.82 -6.79
CA ASP A 231 12.08 -20.60 -5.66
C ASP A 231 12.36 -19.10 -5.62
N THR A 232 11.77 -18.45 -4.63
CA THR A 232 11.89 -17.02 -4.39
C THR A 232 13.04 -16.85 -3.40
N LYS A 233 14.03 -16.03 -3.77
CA LYS A 233 15.10 -15.67 -2.85
C LYS A 233 14.82 -14.32 -2.23
N PHE A 234 15.14 -14.21 -0.95
CA PHE A 234 14.86 -13.06 -0.13
C PHE A 234 16.13 -12.25 0.14
N GLY A 235 15.94 -10.94 0.18
CA GLY A 235 16.97 -9.94 0.46
C GLY A 235 16.32 -8.71 1.07
N TYR A 236 17.07 -7.61 1.15
CA TYR A 236 16.61 -6.39 1.80
C TYR A 236 16.88 -5.16 0.96
N ILE A 237 15.95 -4.21 1.02
CA ILE A 237 16.05 -2.91 0.37
C ILE A 237 16.00 -1.77 1.38
N ASP A 238 16.51 -0.61 0.98
CA ASP A 238 16.25 0.67 1.65
C ASP A 238 14.98 1.35 1.10
N LYS A 239 14.63 2.49 1.71
CA LYS A 239 13.44 3.30 1.36
C LYS A 239 13.55 4.01 0.01
N GLN A 240 14.76 4.06 -0.57
CA GLN A 240 15.01 4.58 -1.92
C GLN A 240 14.89 3.47 -2.98
N GLY A 241 14.81 2.21 -2.55
CA GLY A 241 14.70 1.04 -3.41
C GLY A 241 16.04 0.43 -3.80
N ASN A 242 17.14 0.82 -3.15
CA ASN A 242 18.43 0.16 -3.33
C ASN A 242 18.43 -1.16 -2.59
N ILE A 243 18.98 -2.20 -3.21
CA ILE A 243 19.19 -3.50 -2.57
C ILE A 243 20.42 -3.37 -1.67
N ILE A 244 20.21 -3.49 -0.36
CA ILE A 244 21.27 -3.45 0.65
C ILE A 244 21.85 -4.85 0.86
N ILE A 245 20.99 -5.86 0.81
CA ILE A 245 21.37 -7.26 0.97
C ILE A 245 20.72 -8.04 -0.16
N GLU A 246 21.57 -8.68 -0.97
CA GLU A 246 21.15 -9.41 -2.16
C GLU A 246 20.11 -10.51 -1.87
N CYS A 247 19.23 -10.74 -2.84
CA CYS A 247 18.22 -11.79 -2.77
C CYS A 247 18.88 -13.17 -2.94
N LYS A 248 19.40 -13.73 -1.84
CA LYS A 248 20.09 -15.03 -1.83
C LYS A 248 19.57 -16.02 -0.78
N TYR A 249 18.75 -15.56 0.16
CA TYR A 249 18.25 -16.38 1.26
C TYR A 249 16.94 -17.09 0.88
N ASP A 250 16.69 -18.27 1.42
CA ASP A 250 15.44 -19.03 1.25
C ASP A 250 14.29 -18.44 2.08
N SER A 251 14.61 -17.76 3.17
CA SER A 251 13.67 -16.93 3.92
C SER A 251 14.41 -15.79 4.63
N ALA A 252 13.70 -14.71 4.93
CA ALA A 252 14.22 -13.57 5.64
C ALA A 252 13.14 -12.96 6.54
N GLU A 253 13.50 -12.67 7.79
CA GLU A 253 12.65 -11.94 8.74
C GLU A 253 12.99 -10.44 8.69
N ALA A 254 12.04 -9.59 9.09
CA ALA A 254 12.30 -8.17 9.25
C ALA A 254 13.36 -7.90 10.33
N PHE A 255 14.08 -6.79 10.20
CA PHE A 255 15.08 -6.39 11.20
C PHE A 255 14.42 -6.06 12.54
N GLU A 256 15.06 -6.50 13.62
CA GLU A 256 14.75 -6.13 15.00
C GLU A 256 16.04 -5.84 15.75
N LYS A 257 16.17 -4.64 16.31
CA LYS A 257 17.35 -4.21 17.07
C LYS A 257 18.65 -4.33 16.27
N ASN A 258 18.61 -3.97 14.99
CA ASN A 258 19.70 -4.06 14.01
C ASN A 258 20.14 -5.48 13.63
N GLU A 259 19.32 -6.49 13.91
CA GLU A 259 19.61 -7.87 13.57
C GLU A 259 18.42 -8.51 12.85
N ALA A 260 18.68 -9.38 11.89
CA ALA A 260 17.63 -10.16 11.22
C ALA A 260 18.00 -11.64 11.14
N LYS A 261 16.98 -12.49 11.16
CA LYS A 261 17.16 -13.92 10.90
C LYS A 261 16.91 -14.21 9.42
N VAL A 262 17.82 -14.95 8.83
CA VAL A 262 17.74 -15.39 7.44
C VAL A 262 18.07 -16.87 7.35
N LYS A 263 17.39 -17.58 6.45
CA LYS A 263 17.64 -19.00 6.22
C LYS A 263 18.30 -19.18 4.86
N SER A 264 19.31 -20.03 4.79
CA SER A 264 19.86 -20.52 3.53
C SER A 264 20.05 -22.03 3.66
N GLN A 265 19.45 -22.78 2.75
CA GLN A 265 19.29 -24.22 2.81
C GLN A 265 18.68 -24.62 4.17
N ASP A 266 19.36 -25.47 4.94
CA ASP A 266 18.89 -25.93 6.25
C ASP A 266 19.47 -25.14 7.43
N THR A 267 20.21 -24.06 7.16
CA THR A 267 20.89 -23.27 8.20
C THR A 267 20.24 -21.90 8.38
N THR A 268 20.00 -21.53 9.64
CA THR A 268 19.53 -20.19 10.01
C THR A 268 20.72 -19.35 10.49
N TYR A 269 20.81 -18.13 9.98
CA TYR A 269 21.83 -17.15 10.33
C TYR A 269 21.16 -15.94 10.93
N LYS A 270 21.86 -15.32 11.87
CA LYS A 270 21.61 -13.94 12.26
C LYS A 270 22.55 -13.04 11.49
N ILE A 271 22.03 -11.96 10.92
CA ILE A 271 22.81 -10.99 10.15
C ILE A 271 22.64 -9.58 10.71
N ASP A 272 23.66 -8.74 10.51
CA ASP A 272 23.58 -7.30 10.76
C ASP A 272 22.94 -6.54 9.58
N ASN A 273 22.79 -5.22 9.71
CA ASN A 273 22.20 -4.34 8.70
C ASN A 273 23.03 -4.20 7.40
N GLN A 274 24.27 -4.72 7.37
CA GLN A 274 25.09 -4.81 6.17
C GLN A 274 25.05 -6.21 5.55
N GLY A 275 24.37 -7.17 6.20
CA GLY A 275 24.28 -8.56 5.76
C GLY A 275 25.45 -9.43 6.21
N ASN A 276 26.29 -8.95 7.13
CA ASN A 276 27.35 -9.77 7.72
C ASN A 276 26.73 -10.77 8.70
N ILE A 277 27.18 -12.03 8.66
CA ILE A 277 26.71 -13.06 9.58
C ILE A 277 27.28 -12.78 10.98
N ILE A 278 26.40 -12.58 11.94
CA ILE A 278 26.71 -12.43 13.36
C ILE A 278 26.93 -13.82 13.99
N ASN A 279 25.98 -14.73 13.80
CA ASN A 279 26.06 -16.12 14.26
C ASN A 279 25.10 -17.06 13.52
N ILE A 280 25.31 -18.36 13.71
CA ILE A 280 24.41 -19.43 13.27
C ILE A 280 23.45 -19.75 14.44
N ILE A 281 22.18 -20.01 14.13
CA ILE A 281 21.11 -20.33 15.08
C ILE A 281 20.60 -21.74 14.82
#